data_AF-A4EDE4-F1
#
_entry.id   AF-A4EDE4-F1
#
_cell.length_a   1.000
_cell.length_b   1.000
_cell.length_c   1.000
_cell.angle_alpha   90.00
_cell.angle_beta   90.00
_cell.angle_gamma   90.00
#
_symmetry.space_group_name_H-M   'P 1'
#
loop_
_entity.id
_entity.type
_entity.pdbx_description
1 polymer ?
#
loop_
_entity_poly.entity_id
_entity_poly.type
_entity_poly.pdbx_seq_one_letter_code
_entity_poly.pdbx_strand_id
1 'polypeptide(L)' 'MRPMSLFTNITFFEVSMALLFIGLAERLLLGYAPAEMVGAKGWLIRGDIEE' A
#
# COMPACT_ATOMS: atom_id res chain seq x y z
N MET A 1 -8.38 -28.36 -19.10
CA MET A 1 -8.47 -27.22 -18.17
C MET A 1 -7.70 -26.08 -18.82
N ARG A 2 -8.37 -25.05 -19.35
CA ARG A 2 -7.67 -23.92 -20.00
C ARG A 2 -7.08 -23.02 -18.90
N PRO A 3 -5.84 -22.52 -19.02
CA PRO A 3 -5.33 -21.51 -18.08
C PRO A 3 -6.22 -20.28 -18.23
N MET A 4 -7.09 -20.06 -17.25
CA MET A 4 -7.87 -18.84 -17.15
C MET A 4 -6.84 -17.73 -16.91
N SER A 5 -6.68 -16.83 -17.88
CA SER A 5 -5.77 -15.69 -17.78
C SER A 5 -6.08 -14.92 -16.50
N LEU A 6 -5.18 -15.01 -15.52
CA LEU A 6 -5.26 -14.36 -14.21
C LEU A 6 -5.51 -12.85 -14.31
N PHE A 7 -5.12 -12.23 -15.42
CA PHE A 7 -5.20 -10.78 -15.63
C PHE A 7 -6.48 -10.33 -16.36
N THR A 8 -7.32 -11.23 -16.85
CA THR A 8 -8.50 -10.86 -17.65
C THR A 8 -9.73 -10.50 -16.81
N ASN A 9 -9.70 -10.72 -15.49
CA ASN A 9 -10.83 -10.43 -14.59
C ASN A 9 -10.60 -9.26 -13.62
N ILE A 10 -9.51 -8.49 -13.74
CA ILE A 10 -9.31 -7.32 -12.89
C ILE A 10 -10.06 -6.14 -13.49
N THR A 11 -11.13 -5.73 -12.83
CA THR A 11 -11.96 -4.57 -13.18
C THR A 11 -11.33 -3.26 -12.72
N PHE A 12 -11.69 -2.16 -13.38
CA PHE A 12 -11.25 -0.82 -12.98
C PHE A 12 -11.63 -0.47 -11.53
N PHE A 13 -12.79 -0.97 -11.08
CA PHE A 13 -13.25 -0.79 -9.72
C PHE A 13 -12.32 -1.47 -8.70
N GLU A 14 -11.90 -2.71 -8.97
CA GLU A 14 -10.99 -3.44 -8.09
C GLU A 14 -9.62 -2.76 -7.98
N VAL A 15 -9.11 -2.22 -9.10
CA VAL A 15 -7.87 -1.42 -9.07
C VAL A 15 -8.06 -0.17 -8.22
N SER A 16 -9.17 0.54 -8.41
CA SER A 16 -9.47 1.77 -7.64
C SER A 16 -9.63 1.50 -6.15
N MET A 17 -10.30 0.40 -5.78
CA MET A 17 -10.44 -0.04 -4.39
C MET A 17 -9.11 -0.47 -3.78
N ALA A 18 -8.27 -1.18 -4.53
CA ALA A 18 -6.94 -1.55 -4.07
C ALA A 18 -6.09 -0.31 -3.77
N LEU A 19 -6.08 0.69 -4.65
CA LEU A 19 -5.36 1.94 -4.44
C LEU A 19 -5.86 2.71 -3.20
N LEU A 20 -7.18 2.82 -3.04
CA LEU A 20 -7.77 3.45 -1.85
C LEU A 20 -7.41 2.70 -0.57
N PHE A 21 -7.45 1.38 -0.60
CA PHE A 21 -7.12 0.55 0.56
C PHE A 21 -5.64 0.67 0.93
N ILE A 22 -4.73 0.67 -0.06
CA ILE A 22 -3.30 0.88 0.15
C ILE A 22 -3.05 2.26 0.77
N GLY A 23 -3.68 3.32 0.26
CA GLY A 23 -3.52 4.67 0.81
C GLY A 23 -4.03 4.79 2.26
N LEU A 24 -5.14 4.13 2.60
CA LEU A 24 -5.62 4.06 3.98
C LEU A 24 -4.66 3.28 4.88
N ALA A 25 -4.16 2.14 4.42
CA ALA A 25 -3.20 1.34 5.16
C ALA A 25 -1.89 2.11 5.41
N GLU A 26 -1.38 2.81 4.41
CA GLU A 26 -0.21 3.68 4.54
C GLU A 26 -0.44 4.79 5.56
N ARG A 27 -1.60 5.46 5.55
CA ARG A 27 -1.94 6.51 6.51
C ARG A 27 -2.03 5.98 7.94
N LEU A 28 -2.61 4.80 8.12
CA LEU A 28 -2.67 4.13 9.43
C LEU A 28 -1.28 3.70 9.91
N LEU A 29 -0.45 3.15 9.03
CA LEU A 29 0.92 2.77 9.35
C LEU A 29 1.75 4.00 9.75
N LEU A 30 1.65 5.12 9.04
CA LEU A 30 2.32 6.36 9.42
C LEU A 30 1.82 6.94 10.75
N GLY A 31 0.53 6.75 11.08
CA GLY A 31 -0.07 7.31 12.30
C GLY A 31 0.16 6.47 13.55
N TYR A 32 0.35 5.15 13.42
CA TYR A 32 0.34 4.23 14.56
C TYR A 32 1.49 3.23 14.60
N ALA A 33 2.23 3.03 13.50
CA ALA A 33 3.35 2.10 13.51
C ALA A 33 4.56 2.70 14.25
N PRO A 34 5.42 1.86 14.85
CA PRO A 34 6.63 2.31 15.51
C PRO A 34 7.56 3.08 14.57
N ALA A 35 8.27 4.09 15.09
CA ALA A 35 9.22 4.91 14.34
C ALA A 35 10.37 4.10 13.69
N GLU A 36 10.68 2.94 14.26
CA GLU A 36 11.66 1.98 13.72
C GLU A 36 11.16 1.30 12.44
N MET A 37 9.84 1.16 12.28
CA MET A 37 9.20 0.59 11.10
C MET A 37 8.84 1.67 10.09
N VAL A 38 8.37 2.83 10.55
CA VAL A 38 7.82 3.90 9.71
C VAL A 38 8.37 5.26 10.13
N GLY A 39 9.00 6.00 9.21
CA GLY A 39 9.65 7.30 9.48
C GLY A 39 10.93 7.51 8.67
N ALA A 40 11.70 8.58 8.93
CA ALA A 40 12.92 8.90 8.17
C ALA A 40 13.97 7.78 8.16
N LYS A 41 13.99 6.96 9.22
CA LYS A 41 14.87 5.78 9.35
C LYS A 41 14.10 4.45 9.36
N GLY A 42 12.81 4.46 9.03
CA GLY A 42 11.98 3.26 9.01
C GLY A 42 12.45 2.24 7.95
N TRP A 43 12.25 0.95 8.20
CA TRP A 43 12.54 -0.09 7.21
C TRP A 43 11.35 -0.38 6.27
N LEU A 44 10.12 -0.12 6.72
CA LEU A 44 8.89 -0.49 6.02
C LEU A 44 8.35 0.64 5.15
N ILE A 45 8.20 1.85 5.70
CA ILE A 45 7.78 3.05 4.96
C ILE A 45 8.74 4.18 5.34
N ARG A 46 9.59 4.58 4.39
CA ARG A 46 10.54 5.67 4.55
C ARG A 46 9.90 6.97 4.10
N GLY A 47 9.63 7.86 5.04
CA GLY A 47 9.27 9.24 4.73
C GLY A 47 10.55 10.05 4.60
N ASP A 48 10.86 10.54 3.41
CA ASP A 48 11.91 11.54 3.21
C ASP A 48 11.31 12.91 3.57
N ILE A 49 11.04 13.10 4.86
CA ILE A 49 10.51 14.37 5.38
C ILE A 49 11.71 15.06 6.03
N GLU A 50 12.37 15.93 5.28
CA GLU A 50 13.18 16.98 5.87
C GLU A 50 12.22 17.87 6.68
N GLU A 51 12.47 17.92 7.99
CA GLU A 51 11.66 18.61 8.99
C GLU A 51 11.47 20.11 8.70
#